data_AF-A0AA35SB64-F1
#
_entry.id   AF-A0AA35SB64-F1
#
_cell.length_a   1.000
_cell.length_b   1.000
_cell.length_c   1.000
_cell.angle_alpha   90.00
_cell.angle_beta   90.00
_cell.angle_gamma   90.00
#
_symmetry.space_group_name_H-M   'P 1'
#
loop_
_entity.id
_entity.type
_entity.pdbx_description
1 polymer ?
#
loop_
_entity_poly.entity_id
_entity_poly.type
_entity_poly.pdbx_seq_one_letter_code
_entity_poly.pdbx_strand_id
1 'polypeptide(L)'
;MPGNPLNREEILALTAAAIPLVEGHIDLGSHVQPNGLDLTLKEVARFLSPGQLGASDADRVLSDIEPLAFDASGWLELSAGAYLITYNEVVNLPTDLMALGRPRSSLLRSGVSVHTAVWMRDTGGGPSRC
;
A
#
# COMPACT_ATOMS: atom_id res chain seq x y z
N MET A 1 -8.40 17.80 15.96
CA MET A 1 -7.28 17.24 16.75
C MET A 1 -5.98 17.81 16.19
N PRO A 2 -4.92 18.05 16.98
CA PRO A 2 -3.62 18.37 16.40
C PRO A 2 -3.21 17.22 15.47
N GLY A 3 -2.57 17.53 14.34
CA GLY A 3 -2.18 16.58 13.28
C GLY A 3 -1.03 15.65 13.67
N ASN A 4 -1.12 15.02 14.84
CA ASN A 4 -0.16 14.03 15.31
C ASN A 4 -0.39 12.69 14.61
N PRO A 5 0.69 11.91 14.36
CA PRO A 5 0.54 10.53 13.91
C PRO A 5 -0.14 9.69 14.98
N LEU A 6 -0.94 8.71 14.53
CA LEU A 6 -1.58 7.74 15.42
C LEU A 6 -0.53 6.91 16.14
N ASN A 7 -0.71 6.70 17.43
CA ASN A 7 0.10 5.77 18.20
C ASN A 7 -0.40 4.32 18.04
N ARG A 8 0.39 3.36 18.55
CA ARG A 8 0.09 1.93 18.53
C ARG A 8 -1.31 1.58 19.06
N GLU A 9 -1.71 2.15 20.20
CA GLU A 9 -3.01 1.83 20.82
C GLU A 9 -4.18 2.36 19.99
N GLU A 10 -4.03 3.56 19.41
CA GLU A 10 -5.01 4.16 18.50
C GLU A 10 -5.15 3.34 17.21
N ILE A 11 -4.04 2.91 16.62
CA ILE A 11 -4.04 2.04 15.42
C ILE A 11 -4.78 0.73 15.73
N LEU A 12 -4.49 0.09 16.86
CA LEU A 12 -5.14 -1.15 17.27
C LEU A 12 -6.64 -0.95 17.52
N ALA A 13 -7.02 0.12 18.21
CA ALA A 13 -8.42 0.43 18.49
C ALA A 13 -9.22 0.68 17.20
N LEU A 14 -8.66 1.45 16.26
CA LEU A 14 -9.29 1.72 14.97
C LEU A 14 -9.33 0.47 14.07
N THR A 15 -8.35 -0.41 14.17
CA THR A 15 -8.34 -1.70 13.46
C THR A 15 -9.40 -2.65 14.00
N ALA A 16 -9.76 -2.56 15.28
CA ALA A 16 -10.82 -3.36 15.90
C ALA A 16 -12.23 -2.76 15.75
N ALA A 17 -12.37 -1.62 15.08
CA ALA A 17 -13.66 -0.96 14.86
C ALA A 17 -14.57 -1.76 13.90
N ALA A 18 -15.85 -1.39 13.85
CA ALA A 18 -16.83 -2.04 12.97
C ALA A 18 -16.45 -1.96 11.47
N ILE A 19 -15.80 -0.87 11.07
CA ILE A 19 -15.05 -0.76 9.82
C ILE A 19 -13.57 -0.72 10.23
N PRO A 20 -12.83 -1.82 10.09
CA PRO A 20 -11.43 -1.90 10.48
C PRO A 20 -10.59 -0.88 9.70
N LEU A 21 -9.74 -0.13 10.40
CA LEU A 21 -8.73 0.72 9.74
C LEU A 21 -7.88 -0.06 8.74
N VAL A 22 -7.54 -1.32 9.08
CA VAL A 22 -6.78 -2.21 8.22
C VAL A 22 -7.35 -3.64 8.25
N GLU A 23 -7.69 -4.16 7.09
CA GLU A 23 -8.14 -5.55 6.88
C GLU A 23 -7.04 -6.39 6.22
N GLY A 24 -7.09 -7.71 6.36
CA GLY A 24 -6.17 -8.62 5.65
C GLY A 24 -4.75 -8.69 6.21
N HIS A 25 -4.51 -8.15 7.41
CA HIS A 25 -3.22 -8.23 8.09
C HIS A 25 -2.87 -9.69 8.44
N ILE A 26 -1.60 -10.07 8.21
CA ILE A 26 -1.12 -11.43 8.50
C ILE A 26 -0.84 -11.62 10.01
N ASP A 27 -0.11 -10.67 10.61
CA ASP A 27 0.20 -10.65 12.04
C ASP A 27 0.20 -9.20 12.54
N LEU A 28 -0.96 -8.76 13.05
CA LEU A 28 -1.12 -7.39 13.55
C LEU A 28 -0.19 -7.11 14.73
N GLY A 29 0.10 -8.12 15.56
CA GLY A 29 0.87 -7.93 16.78
C GLY A 29 2.31 -7.53 16.50
N SER A 30 2.94 -8.17 15.52
CA SER A 30 4.32 -7.91 15.13
C SER A 30 4.48 -6.77 14.12
N HIS A 31 3.44 -6.48 13.32
CA HIS A 31 3.52 -5.44 12.28
C HIS A 31 3.18 -4.03 12.78
N VAL A 32 2.42 -3.87 13.86
CA VAL A 32 2.13 -2.55 14.42
C VAL A 32 3.40 -1.95 15.03
N GLN A 33 3.82 -0.81 14.49
CA GLN A 33 4.94 0.01 14.94
C GLN A 33 4.44 1.07 15.94
N PRO A 34 5.34 1.78 16.66
CA PRO A 34 4.93 2.79 17.63
C PRO A 34 3.98 3.87 17.06
N ASN A 35 4.20 4.27 15.80
CA ASN A 35 3.41 5.29 15.11
C ASN A 35 3.05 4.89 13.67
N GLY A 36 2.79 3.59 13.43
CA GLY A 36 2.51 3.09 12.09
C GLY A 36 2.20 1.61 12.06
N LEU A 37 2.02 1.08 10.86
CA LEU A 37 1.78 -0.33 10.61
C LEU A 37 2.63 -0.75 9.40
N ASP A 38 3.38 -1.83 9.56
CA ASP A 38 4.08 -2.45 8.43
C ASP A 38 3.07 -3.22 7.56
N LEU A 39 3.10 -2.97 6.25
CA LEU A 39 2.27 -3.69 5.26
C LEU A 39 3.08 -4.83 4.64
N THR A 40 2.39 -5.89 4.24
CA THR A 40 3.01 -7.09 3.68
C THR A 40 2.73 -7.21 2.20
N LEU A 41 3.71 -7.74 1.46
CA LEU A 41 3.62 -7.92 0.02
C LEU A 41 2.66 -9.07 -0.31
N LYS A 42 1.70 -8.82 -1.19
CA LYS A 42 0.79 -9.84 -1.74
C LYS A 42 1.20 -10.28 -3.13
N GLU A 43 1.41 -9.32 -4.01
CA GLU A 43 1.67 -9.56 -5.42
C GLU A 43 2.66 -8.55 -5.97
N VAL A 44 3.47 -8.98 -6.93
CA VAL A 44 4.33 -8.12 -7.75
C VAL A 44 3.95 -8.36 -9.20
N ALA A 45 3.79 -7.30 -9.98
CA ALA A 45 3.51 -7.37 -11.40
C ALA A 45 4.51 -6.53 -12.21
N ARG A 46 4.82 -6.99 -13.42
CA ARG A 46 5.59 -6.21 -14.40
C ARG A 46 4.65 -5.45 -15.33
N PHE A 47 5.09 -4.30 -15.83
CA PHE A 47 4.36 -3.55 -16.84
C PHE A 47 4.61 -4.13 -18.24
N LEU A 48 3.54 -4.31 -19.01
CA LEU A 48 3.57 -4.82 -20.38
C LEU A 48 3.38 -3.71 -21.44
N SER A 49 2.78 -2.58 -21.05
CA SER A 49 2.52 -1.45 -21.94
C SER A 49 2.76 -0.10 -21.23
N PRO A 50 3.05 0.98 -21.97
CA PRO A 50 3.10 2.32 -21.39
C PRO A 50 1.71 2.78 -20.95
N GLY A 51 1.67 3.60 -19.90
CA GLY A 51 0.45 4.33 -19.52
C GLY A 51 0.32 5.64 -20.31
N GLN A 52 -0.90 6.18 -20.35
CA GLN A 52 -1.20 7.46 -20.97
C GLN A 52 -1.99 8.34 -20.00
N LEU A 53 -1.59 9.61 -19.91
CA LEU A 53 -2.29 10.66 -19.17
C LEU A 53 -2.48 11.86 -20.10
N GLY A 54 -3.72 12.28 -20.31
CA GLY A 54 -4.04 13.49 -21.07
C GLY A 54 -4.70 14.57 -20.21
N ALA A 55 -5.27 15.58 -20.87
CA ALA A 55 -5.94 16.68 -20.17
C ALA A 55 -7.30 16.28 -19.57
N SER A 56 -7.88 15.17 -20.04
CA SER A 56 -9.14 14.64 -19.54
C SER A 56 -9.00 13.20 -19.05
N ASP A 57 -9.95 12.75 -18.22
CA ASP A 57 -9.99 11.35 -17.77
C ASP A 57 -10.24 10.36 -18.91
N ALA A 58 -10.84 10.80 -20.02
CA ALA A 58 -11.06 9.97 -21.20
C ALA A 58 -9.73 9.61 -21.92
N ASP A 59 -8.69 10.40 -21.72
CA ASP A 59 -7.36 10.16 -22.28
C ASP A 59 -6.52 9.21 -21.40
N ARG A 60 -7.05 8.80 -20.24
CA ARG A 60 -6.33 7.97 -19.28
C ARG A 60 -6.34 6.52 -19.73
N VAL A 61 -5.16 5.99 -20.02
CA VAL A 61 -4.94 4.56 -20.27
C VAL A 61 -3.97 4.05 -19.23
N LEU A 62 -4.42 3.09 -18.42
CA LEU A 62 -3.54 2.40 -17.47
C LEU A 62 -2.68 1.38 -18.22
N SER A 63 -1.45 1.20 -17.77
CA SER A 63 -0.57 0.15 -18.27
C SER A 63 -1.19 -1.24 -18.02
N ASP A 64 -1.06 -2.11 -19.00
CA ASP A 64 -1.27 -3.54 -18.82
C ASP A 64 -0.17 -4.09 -17.90
N ILE A 65 -0.55 -5.04 -17.06
CA ILE A 65 0.34 -5.66 -16.08
C ILE A 65 0.24 -7.19 -16.15
N GLU A 66 1.33 -7.84 -15.77
CA GLU A 66 1.38 -9.29 -15.62
C GLU A 66 1.94 -9.64 -14.24
N PRO A 67 1.17 -10.33 -13.39
CA PRO A 67 1.66 -10.84 -12.11
C PRO A 67 2.85 -11.78 -12.29
N LEU A 68 3.83 -11.65 -11.41
CA LEU A 68 4.99 -12.52 -11.34
C LEU A 68 4.75 -13.59 -10.28
N ALA A 69 4.99 -14.85 -10.65
CA ALA A 69 4.84 -15.97 -9.74
C ALA A 69 6.05 -16.07 -8.80
N PHE A 70 5.78 -16.20 -7.51
CA PHE A 70 6.77 -16.63 -6.54
C PHE A 70 7.13 -18.09 -6.79
N ASP A 71 8.38 -18.47 -6.50
CA ASP A 71 8.83 -19.84 -6.58
C ASP A 71 8.26 -20.71 -5.44
N ALA A 72 8.55 -22.02 -5.49
CA ALA A 72 8.08 -22.99 -4.50
C ALA A 72 8.58 -22.72 -3.07
N SER A 73 9.64 -21.92 -2.92
CA SER A 73 10.18 -21.48 -1.63
C SER A 73 9.64 -20.11 -1.18
N GLY A 74 8.73 -19.51 -1.96
CA GLY A 74 8.12 -18.22 -1.66
C GLY A 74 9.01 -17.02 -1.99
N TRP A 75 10.04 -17.20 -2.82
CA TRP A 75 10.91 -16.11 -3.26
C TRP A 75 10.56 -15.63 -4.66
N LEU A 76 10.88 -14.37 -4.92
CA LEU A 76 10.79 -13.76 -6.25
C LEU A 76 12.07 -12.98 -6.51
N GLU A 77 12.79 -13.35 -7.57
CA GLU A 77 13.97 -12.63 -8.03
C GLU A 77 13.55 -11.54 -9.02
N LEU A 78 13.95 -10.30 -8.75
CA LEU A 78 13.61 -9.14 -9.57
C LEU A 78 14.87 -8.57 -10.21
N SER A 79 14.88 -8.53 -11.54
CA SER A 79 15.86 -7.72 -12.28
C SER A 79 15.66 -6.23 -12.02
N ALA A 80 16.68 -5.41 -12.22
CA ALA A 80 16.54 -3.96 -12.07
C ALA A 80 15.47 -3.41 -13.04
N GLY A 81 14.46 -2.72 -12.50
CA GLY A 81 13.33 -2.24 -13.29
C GLY A 81 12.20 -1.67 -12.42
N ALA A 82 11.08 -1.35 -13.07
CA ALA A 82 9.87 -0.87 -12.41
C ALA A 82 8.84 -1.99 -12.32
N TYR A 83 8.22 -2.11 -11.15
CA TYR A 83 7.19 -3.11 -10.85
C TYR A 83 6.04 -2.44 -10.12
N LEU A 84 4.83 -2.98 -10.31
CA LEU A 84 3.69 -2.66 -9.48
C LEU A 84 3.64 -3.69 -8.34
N ILE A 85 3.48 -3.22 -7.10
CA ILE A 85 3.27 -4.11 -5.95
C ILE A 85 1.87 -3.89 -5.40
N THR A 86 1.26 -4.98 -4.92
CA THR A 86 0.00 -4.95 -4.18
C THR A 86 0.25 -5.47 -2.77
N TYR A 87 -0.29 -4.81 -1.76
CA TYR A 87 -0.21 -5.26 -0.37
C TYR A 87 -1.30 -6.27 -0.02
N ASN A 88 -1.11 -7.08 1.02
CA ASN A 88 -2.19 -7.94 1.53
C ASN A 88 -3.28 -7.11 2.18
N GLU A 89 -2.84 -6.05 2.85
CA GLU A 89 -3.69 -5.20 3.65
C GLU A 89 -4.55 -4.25 2.80
N VAL A 90 -5.81 -4.09 3.20
CA VAL A 90 -6.70 -3.03 2.69
C VAL A 90 -6.82 -1.96 3.76
N VAL A 91 -6.50 -0.71 3.40
CA VAL A 91 -6.52 0.43 4.33
C VAL A 91 -7.80 1.23 4.17
N ASN A 92 -8.64 1.24 5.21
CA ASN A 92 -9.89 1.99 5.25
C ASN A 92 -9.74 3.24 6.13
N LEU A 93 -9.31 4.35 5.55
CA LEU A 93 -9.16 5.59 6.30
C LEU A 93 -10.54 6.25 6.57
N PRO A 94 -10.82 6.70 7.80
CA PRO A 94 -11.91 7.63 8.04
C PRO A 94 -11.57 9.02 7.45
N THR A 95 -12.58 9.89 7.34
CA THR A 95 -12.46 11.20 6.67
C THR A 95 -11.56 12.20 7.38
N ASP A 96 -11.20 11.94 8.63
CA ASP A 96 -10.33 12.76 9.46
C ASP A 96 -8.88 12.23 9.54
N LEU A 97 -8.56 11.19 8.76
CA LEU A 97 -7.22 10.59 8.70
C LEU A 97 -6.64 10.57 7.29
N MET A 98 -5.33 10.73 7.23
CA MET A 98 -4.49 10.55 6.05
C MET A 98 -3.30 9.67 6.42
N ALA A 99 -2.80 8.87 5.48
CA ALA A 99 -1.64 8.01 5.68
C ALA A 99 -0.59 8.19 4.59
N LEU A 100 0.67 7.97 4.99
CA LEU A 100 1.83 8.02 4.10
C LEU A 100 2.50 6.64 4.07
N GLY A 101 2.64 6.06 2.88
CA GLY A 101 3.40 4.83 2.68
C GLY A 101 4.87 5.09 2.49
N ARG A 102 5.71 4.54 3.36
CA ARG A 102 7.17 4.63 3.25
C ARG A 102 7.79 3.24 3.25
N PRO A 103 8.80 2.98 2.40
CA PRO A 103 9.53 1.73 2.46
C PRO A 103 10.32 1.62 3.76
N ARG A 104 10.50 0.38 4.24
CA ARG A 104 11.45 0.08 5.31
C ARG A 104 12.86 0.49 4.88
N SER A 105 13.66 0.99 5.82
CA SER A 105 15.01 1.47 5.52
C SER A 105 15.95 0.40 4.95
N SER A 106 15.67 -0.89 5.19
CA SER A 106 16.38 -2.01 4.57
C SER A 106 16.24 -2.01 3.05
N LEU A 107 15.03 -1.77 2.51
CA LEU A 107 14.82 -1.67 1.06
C LEU A 107 15.64 -0.52 0.46
N LEU A 108 15.63 0.65 1.12
CA LEU A 108 16.40 1.81 0.66
C LEU A 108 17.91 1.53 0.63
N ARG A 109 18.44 0.83 1.64
CA ARG A 109 19.85 0.42 1.69
C ARG A 109 20.21 -0.65 0.67
N SER A 110 19.22 -1.33 0.09
CA SER A 110 19.38 -2.32 -0.98
C SER A 110 19.10 -1.74 -2.37
N GLY A 111 18.98 -0.41 -2.50
CA GLY A 111 18.70 0.25 -3.79
C GLY A 111 17.26 0.09 -4.27
N VAL A 112 16.35 -0.38 -3.42
CA VAL A 112 14.93 -0.55 -3.74
C VAL A 112 14.14 0.65 -3.23
N SER A 113 13.40 1.30 -4.14
CA SER A 113 12.48 2.38 -3.81
C SER A 113 11.03 1.90 -4.00
N VAL A 114 10.17 2.27 -3.06
CA VAL A 114 8.72 2.03 -3.17
C VAL A 114 8.02 3.38 -3.13
N HIS A 115 7.22 3.63 -4.16
CA HIS A 115 6.45 4.86 -4.30
C HIS A 115 4.98 4.57 -4.05
N THR A 116 4.34 5.43 -3.26
CA THR A 116 2.91 5.35 -2.94
C THR A 116 2.29 6.73 -3.12
N ALA A 117 1.03 6.77 -3.50
CA ALA A 117 0.23 7.99 -3.38
C ALA A 117 -0.08 8.26 -1.90
N VAL A 118 -0.60 9.45 -1.61
CA VAL A 118 -1.12 9.74 -0.27
C VAL A 118 -2.46 9.01 -0.11
N TRP A 119 -2.57 8.19 0.93
CA TRP A 119 -3.86 7.59 1.25
C TRP A 119 -4.71 8.58 2.02
N MET A 120 -5.91 8.78 1.49
CA MET A 120 -6.97 9.55 2.11
C MET A 120 -8.29 9.03 1.59
N ARG A 121 -9.34 9.19 2.38
CA ARG A 121 -10.68 8.89 1.89
C ARG A 121 -11.10 9.95 0.87
N ASP A 122 -11.38 9.52 -0.36
CA ASP A 122 -12.07 10.39 -1.30
C ASP A 122 -13.58 10.42 -0.96
N THR A 123 -14.26 11.49 -1.37
CA THR A 123 -15.72 11.60 -1.23
C THR A 123 -16.49 10.66 -2.18
N GLY A 124 -15.80 9.84 -2.98
CA GLY A 124 -16.35 8.91 -3.96
C GLY A 124 -16.86 7.59 -3.37
N GLY A 125 -16.61 7.33 -2.08
CA GLY A 125 -17.29 6.29 -1.30
C GLY A 125 -16.71 4.87 -1.43
N GLY A 126 -15.65 4.69 -2.21
CA GLY A 126 -14.91 3.41 -2.29
C GLY A 126 -13.81 3.30 -1.23
N PRO A 127 -13.43 2.07 -0.81
CA PRO A 127 -12.21 1.86 -0.04
C PRO A 127 -11.00 2.30 -0.88
N SER A 128 -10.07 3.02 -0.25
CA SER A 128 -8.82 3.44 -0.90
C SER A 128 -7.91 2.23 -1.11
N ARG A 129 -8.07 1.54 -2.24
CA ARG A 129 -7.18 0.45 -2.66
C ARG A 129 -6.06 1.06 -3.50
N CYS A 130 -4.84 1.09 -2.97
CA CYS A 130 -3.64 1.22 -3.80
C CYS A 130 -2.96 -0.13 -3.93
#